data_AF-A0A0B1T9E9-F1
#
_entry.id   AF-A0A0B1T9E9-F1
#
_cell.length_a   1.000
_cell.length_b   1.000
_cell.length_c   1.000
_cell.angle_alpha   90.00
_cell.angle_beta   90.00
_cell.angle_gamma   90.00
#
_symmetry.space_group_name_H-M   'P 1'
#
loop_
_entity.id
_entity.type
_entity.pdbx_description
1 polymer ?
#
loop_
_entity_poly.entity_id
_entity_poly.type
_entity_poly.pdbx_seq_one_letter_code
_entity_poly.pdbx_strand_id
1 'polypeptide(L)'
;MFASKGSPFIPLNGLCSEFFRLFTVLLWPGGVVPYEIAPHYNEWERSVILSGMAEFPKHTCITFRPRTPNDRYYLAINKYYDLERCFSYIGRQTTFLFRTSEGKIETRMKLDPSCLRFNGRGTVIHELMHIIGFYHEHQRYF
;
A
#
# COMPACT_ATOMS: atom_id res chain seq x y z
N MET A 1 13.88 6.77 -4.00
CA MET A 1 13.20 7.57 -5.04
C MET A 1 12.21 6.63 -5.74
N PHE A 2 11.01 7.10 -6.05
CA PHE A 2 9.87 6.31 -6.56
C PHE A 2 9.19 7.10 -7.68
N ALA A 3 8.81 6.42 -8.77
CA ALA A 3 8.21 7.05 -9.95
C ALA A 3 6.89 6.40 -10.37
N SER A 4 5.96 7.19 -10.93
CA SER A 4 4.80 6.66 -11.66
C SER A 4 5.21 6.21 -13.06
N LYS A 5 4.84 5.01 -13.51
CA LYS A 5 5.16 4.53 -14.87
C LYS A 5 4.54 5.43 -15.94
N GLY A 6 5.38 5.93 -16.86
CA GLY A 6 4.96 6.58 -18.11
C GLY A 6 4.10 7.85 -17.98
N SER A 7 4.03 8.46 -16.79
CA SER A 7 3.21 9.66 -16.53
C SER A 7 4.11 10.85 -16.14
N PRO A 8 3.73 12.10 -16.46
CA PRO A 8 4.32 13.26 -15.79
C PRO A 8 4.13 13.08 -14.29
N PHE A 9 5.12 13.52 -13.48
CA PHE A 9 5.13 13.39 -12.02
C PHE A 9 3.72 13.63 -11.48
N ILE A 10 3.04 12.60 -10.97
CA ILE A 10 1.80 12.81 -10.23
C ILE A 10 2.27 13.29 -8.86
N PRO A 11 2.15 14.60 -8.53
CA PRO A 11 2.47 15.03 -7.18
C PRO A 11 1.56 14.22 -6.24
N LEU A 12 2.07 13.82 -5.08
CA LEU A 12 1.29 13.05 -4.10
C LEU A 12 -0.04 13.74 -3.76
N ASN A 13 -0.10 15.07 -3.87
CA ASN A 13 -1.30 15.90 -3.72
C ASN A 13 -2.32 15.73 -4.88
N GLY A 14 -1.85 15.39 -6.07
CA GLY A 14 -2.68 15.10 -7.25
C GLY A 14 -3.37 13.74 -7.22
N LEU A 15 -2.86 12.78 -6.44
CA LEU A 15 -3.51 11.47 -6.21
C LEU A 15 -4.87 11.60 -5.52
N CYS A 16 -5.11 12.72 -4.83
CA CYS A 16 -6.36 12.98 -4.12
C CYS A 16 -7.28 13.98 -4.84
N SER A 17 -6.91 14.46 -6.04
CA SER A 17 -7.75 15.37 -6.83
C SER A 17 -8.76 14.60 -7.70
N GLU A 18 -9.98 15.15 -7.83
CA GLU A 18 -11.00 14.58 -8.74
C GLU A 18 -10.55 14.57 -10.20
N PHE A 19 -9.58 15.42 -10.59
CA PHE A 19 -9.07 15.52 -11.96
C PHE A 19 -8.33 14.26 -12.44
N PHE A 20 -7.79 13.45 -11.52
CA PHE A 20 -7.11 12.17 -11.82
C PHE A 20 -8.06 10.95 -11.86
N ARG A 21 -9.37 11.13 -11.62
CA ARG A 21 -10.36 10.03 -11.64
C ARG A 21 -10.53 9.37 -13.01
N LEU A 22 -10.09 10.00 -14.10
CA LEU A 22 -10.32 9.50 -15.46
C LEU A 22 -9.28 8.48 -15.95
N PHE A 23 -8.14 8.35 -15.27
CA PHE A 23 -7.13 7.33 -15.56
C PHE A 23 -6.52 6.84 -14.26
N THR A 24 -7.01 5.71 -13.72
CA THR A 24 -6.22 4.63 -13.05
C THR A 24 -7.12 3.80 -12.12
N VAL A 25 -7.54 2.64 -12.61
CA VAL A 25 -8.30 1.63 -11.84
C VAL A 25 -7.54 1.16 -10.58
N LEU A 26 -6.22 1.42 -10.55
CA LEU A 26 -5.27 1.02 -9.51
C LEU A 26 -5.12 2.03 -8.36
N LEU A 27 -5.74 3.20 -8.39
CA LEU A 27 -5.66 4.15 -7.25
C LEU A 27 -6.69 3.87 -6.16
N TRP A 28 -6.38 4.31 -4.95
CA TRP A 28 -7.27 4.25 -3.79
C TRP A 28 -8.22 5.46 -3.78
N PRO A 29 -9.56 5.24 -3.81
CA PRO A 29 -10.52 6.33 -3.86
C PRO A 29 -10.37 7.30 -2.69
N GLY A 30 -10.27 8.59 -2.98
CA GLY A 30 -10.14 9.64 -1.96
C GLY A 30 -8.83 9.60 -1.18
N GLY A 31 -7.81 8.86 -1.63
CA GLY A 31 -6.55 8.71 -0.92
C GLY A 31 -6.66 7.94 0.40
N VAL A 32 -7.75 7.19 0.61
CA VAL A 32 -7.97 6.40 1.83
C VAL A 32 -7.67 4.94 1.56
N VAL A 33 -6.76 4.36 2.36
CA VAL A 33 -6.39 2.94 2.30
C VAL A 33 -6.92 2.22 3.54
N PRO A 34 -8.04 1.47 3.44
CA PRO A 34 -8.46 0.54 4.47
C PRO A 34 -7.42 -0.57 4.61
N TYR A 35 -6.95 -0.87 5.82
CA TYR A 35 -5.96 -1.91 6.05
C TYR A 35 -6.40 -2.96 7.09
N GLU A 36 -5.82 -4.14 6.97
CA GLU A 36 -5.85 -5.20 7.97
C GLU A 36 -4.42 -5.71 8.20
N ILE A 37 -3.98 -5.74 9.47
CA ILE A 37 -2.70 -6.33 9.87
C ILE A 37 -3.00 -7.67 10.53
N ALA A 38 -2.44 -8.75 9.96
CA ALA A 38 -2.70 -10.09 10.43
C ALA A 38 -2.36 -10.29 11.92
N PRO A 39 -3.14 -11.09 12.67
CA PRO A 39 -3.05 -11.18 14.14
C PRO A 39 -1.70 -11.68 14.66
N HIS A 40 -0.95 -12.43 13.85
CA HIS A 40 0.33 -13.03 14.22
C HIS A 40 1.54 -12.06 14.18
N TYR A 41 1.34 -10.79 13.82
CA TYR A 41 2.34 -9.76 14.08
C TYR A 41 2.33 -9.38 15.55
N ASN A 42 3.51 -9.41 16.20
CA ASN A 42 3.65 -8.98 17.58
C ASN A 42 3.51 -7.45 17.74
N GLU A 43 3.42 -6.97 18.97
CA GLU A 43 3.20 -5.55 19.26
C GLU A 43 4.28 -4.64 18.67
N TRP A 44 5.55 -5.06 18.75
CA TRP A 44 6.65 -4.29 18.18
C TRP A 44 6.57 -4.23 16.65
N GLU A 45 6.37 -5.37 15.98
CA GLU A 45 6.20 -5.43 14.53
C GLU A 45 5.04 -4.53 14.06
N ARG A 46 3.90 -4.61 14.77
CA ARG A 46 2.73 -3.74 14.53
C ARG A 46 3.08 -2.27 14.68
N SER A 47 3.82 -1.91 15.74
CA SER A 47 4.23 -0.51 15.97
C SER A 47 5.08 0.05 14.83
N VAL A 48 5.99 -0.75 14.24
CA VAL A 48 6.83 -0.33 13.11
C VAL A 48 5.97 -0.12 11.86
N ILE A 49 5.04 -1.03 11.59
CA ILE A 49 4.08 -0.92 10.48
C ILE A 49 3.26 0.36 10.61
N LEU A 50 2.66 0.59 11.78
CA LEU A 50 1.83 1.78 12.05
C LEU A 50 2.64 3.07 12.00
N SER A 51 3.90 3.05 12.46
CA SER A 51 4.83 4.19 12.36
C SER A 51 5.11 4.58 10.91
N GLY A 52 5.25 3.60 10.01
CA GLY A 52 5.39 3.85 8.58
C GLY A 52 4.12 4.45 7.96
N MET A 53 2.94 3.92 8.31
CA MET A 53 1.65 4.47 7.86
C MET A 53 1.43 5.92 8.31
N ALA A 54 1.84 6.24 9.54
CA ALA A 54 1.68 7.57 10.14
C ALA A 54 2.51 8.67 9.46
N GLU A 55 3.47 8.31 8.61
CA GLU A 55 4.31 9.28 7.90
C GLU A 55 3.58 9.92 6.70
N PHE A 56 2.70 9.16 6.04
CA PHE A 56 1.98 9.61 4.85
C PHE A 56 1.12 10.86 5.08
N PRO A 57 0.24 10.95 6.09
CA PRO A 57 -0.60 12.13 6.27
C PRO A 57 0.18 13.39 6.69
N LYS A 58 1.46 13.27 7.07
CA LYS A 58 2.32 14.44 7.38
C LYS A 58 2.85 15.14 6.13
N HIS A 59 2.93 14.40 5.01
CA HIS A 59 3.59 14.85 3.78
C HIS A 59 2.69 14.73 2.54
N THR A 60 1.54 14.10 2.68
CA THR A 60 0.61 13.77 1.60
C THR A 60 -0.82 13.82 2.11
N CYS A 61 -1.77 13.74 1.18
CA CYS A 61 -3.20 13.56 1.48
C CYS A 61 -3.60 12.09 1.72
N ILE A 62 -2.65 11.14 1.66
CA ILE A 62 -2.95 9.72 1.84
C ILE A 62 -3.14 9.40 3.32
N THR A 63 -4.20 8.64 3.61
CA THR A 63 -4.52 8.19 4.97
C THR A 63 -4.72 6.68 5.02
N PHE A 64 -4.29 6.08 6.13
CA PHE A 64 -4.51 4.67 6.44
C PHE A 64 -5.48 4.57 7.60
N ARG A 65 -6.46 3.67 7.48
CA ARG A 65 -7.38 3.38 8.58
C ARG A 65 -7.67 1.87 8.69
N PRO A 66 -7.99 1.36 9.90
CA PRO A 66 -8.49 0.01 10.04
C PRO A 66 -9.69 -0.23 9.11
N ARG A 67 -9.73 -1.40 8.48
CA ARG A 67 -10.87 -1.77 7.64
C ARG A 67 -12.12 -2.01 8.49
N THR A 68 -13.26 -1.89 7.84
CA THR A 68 -14.59 -2.21 8.35
C THR A 68 -15.16 -3.39 7.54
N PRO A 69 -16.20 -4.08 8.04
CA PRO A 69 -16.87 -5.14 7.28
C PRO A 69 -17.45 -4.68 5.93
N ASN A 70 -17.73 -3.38 5.76
CA ASN A 70 -18.28 -2.81 4.53
C ASN A 70 -17.23 -2.56 3.47
N ASP A 71 -15.94 -2.55 3.82
CA ASP A 71 -14.88 -2.35 2.84
C ASP A 71 -14.79 -3.51 1.87
N ARG A 72 -14.95 -3.22 0.58
CA ARG A 72 -14.83 -4.22 -0.50
C ARG A 72 -13.39 -4.43 -0.93
N TYR A 73 -12.56 -3.39 -0.86
CA TYR A 73 -11.17 -3.38 -1.26
C TYR A 73 -10.33 -2.91 -0.07
N TYR A 74 -9.26 -3.64 0.26
CA TYR A 74 -8.39 -3.28 1.39
C TYR A 74 -6.97 -3.79 1.20
N LEU A 75 -6.04 -3.17 1.91
CA LEU A 75 -4.67 -3.62 2.07
C LEU A 75 -4.62 -4.71 3.14
N ALA A 76 -4.15 -5.90 2.77
CA ALA A 76 -3.94 -7.01 3.68
C ALA A 76 -2.44 -7.20 3.92
N ILE A 77 -2.00 -7.08 5.17
CA ILE A 77 -0.59 -7.19 5.57
C ILE A 77 -0.40 -8.50 6.32
N ASN A 78 0.36 -9.43 5.76
CA ASN A 78 0.53 -10.78 6.31
C ASN A 78 1.94 -11.33 6.03
N LYS A 79 2.66 -11.78 7.06
CA LYS A 79 4.03 -12.29 6.93
C LYS A 79 4.12 -13.72 6.39
N TYR A 80 2.99 -14.42 6.26
CA TYR A 80 2.90 -15.79 5.74
C TYR A 80 2.40 -15.88 4.30
N TYR A 81 2.25 -14.76 3.58
CA TYR A 81 1.99 -14.85 2.15
C TYR A 81 3.13 -15.58 1.43
N ASP A 82 2.80 -16.35 0.40
CA ASP A 82 3.76 -16.97 -0.51
C ASP A 82 4.25 -15.94 -1.54
N LEU A 83 5.00 -14.96 -1.05
CA LEU A 83 5.57 -13.82 -1.76
C LEU A 83 7.01 -13.59 -1.29
N GLU A 84 7.76 -12.73 -1.97
CA GLU A 84 9.07 -12.27 -1.52
C GLU A 84 9.02 -11.63 -0.11
N ARG A 85 10.17 -11.56 0.56
CA ARG A 85 10.25 -11.26 2.00
C ARG A 85 9.66 -9.90 2.36
N CYS A 86 10.00 -8.87 1.61
CA CYS A 86 9.44 -7.52 1.72
C CYS A 86 8.85 -7.21 0.35
N PHE A 87 7.53 -7.25 0.23
CA PHE A 87 6.87 -7.18 -1.06
C PHE A 87 5.47 -6.62 -0.94
N SER A 88 5.03 -5.91 -1.97
CA SER A 88 3.67 -5.45 -2.14
C SER A 88 3.30 -5.43 -3.61
N TYR A 89 2.01 -5.65 -3.88
CA TYR A 89 1.48 -5.34 -5.21
C TYR A 89 1.42 -3.83 -5.42
N ILE A 90 1.55 -3.40 -6.68
CA ILE A 90 1.50 -1.99 -7.02
C ILE A 90 0.05 -1.57 -7.25
N GLY A 91 -0.40 -0.58 -6.49
CA GLY A 91 -1.76 -0.06 -6.54
C GLY A 91 -2.82 -0.99 -5.94
N ARG A 92 -4.03 -0.46 -5.82
CA ARG A 92 -5.24 -1.18 -5.41
C ARG A 92 -5.60 -2.26 -6.43
N GLN A 93 -5.66 -3.51 -5.97
CA GLN A 93 -6.09 -4.63 -6.79
C GLN A 93 -7.61 -4.62 -6.99
N THR A 94 -8.06 -4.97 -8.20
CA THR A 94 -9.49 -4.98 -8.57
C THR A 94 -9.96 -6.25 -9.28
N THR A 95 -9.03 -7.14 -9.65
CA THR A 95 -9.33 -8.37 -10.39
C THR A 95 -9.72 -9.54 -9.47
N PHE A 96 -10.41 -10.53 -10.04
CA PHE A 96 -10.90 -11.72 -9.34
C PHE A 96 -9.79 -12.60 -8.75
N LEU A 97 -8.56 -12.50 -9.24
CA LEU A 97 -7.40 -13.23 -8.71
C LEU A 97 -7.06 -12.87 -7.26
N PHE A 98 -7.49 -11.69 -6.81
CA PHE A 98 -7.29 -11.19 -5.46
C PHE A 98 -8.53 -11.33 -4.58
N ARG A 99 -9.54 -12.07 -5.05
CA ARG A 99 -10.79 -12.24 -4.32
C ARG A 99 -10.60 -13.21 -3.16
N THR A 100 -11.11 -12.84 -1.99
CA THR A 100 -11.18 -13.72 -0.82
C THR A 100 -12.41 -14.62 -0.91
N SER A 101 -12.46 -15.66 -0.08
CA SER A 101 -13.65 -16.50 0.10
C SER A 101 -14.89 -15.69 0.52
N GLU A 102 -14.69 -14.57 1.22
CA GLU A 102 -15.73 -13.62 1.64
C GLU A 102 -16.20 -12.69 0.50
N GLY A 103 -15.67 -12.84 -0.71
CA GLY A 103 -16.02 -12.03 -1.87
C GLY A 103 -15.42 -10.62 -1.88
N LYS A 104 -14.52 -10.31 -0.93
CA LYS A 104 -13.75 -9.06 -0.86
C LYS A 104 -12.49 -9.14 -1.74
N ILE A 105 -11.79 -8.04 -1.97
CA ILE A 105 -10.58 -7.99 -2.80
C ILE A 105 -9.41 -7.44 -1.98
N GLU A 106 -8.33 -8.22 -1.92
CA GLU A 106 -7.11 -7.90 -1.17
C GLU A 106 -6.02 -7.33 -2.07
N THR A 107 -5.49 -6.18 -1.70
CA THR A 107 -4.13 -5.78 -2.12
C THR A 107 -3.16 -6.33 -1.09
N ARG A 108 -2.33 -7.31 -1.49
CA ARG A 108 -1.49 -8.05 -0.55
C ARG A 108 -0.13 -7.40 -0.37
N MET A 109 0.34 -7.39 0.87
CA MET A 109 1.67 -6.94 1.27
C MET A 109 2.26 -7.91 2.28
N LYS A 110 3.50 -8.33 2.04
CA LYS A 110 4.27 -9.18 2.94
C LYS A 110 5.39 -8.37 3.57
N LEU A 111 5.45 -8.44 4.89
CA LEU A 111 6.53 -7.88 5.69
C LEU A 111 7.06 -8.98 6.61
N ASP A 112 8.06 -9.71 6.12
CA ASP A 112 8.83 -10.63 6.96
C ASP A 112 9.41 -9.88 8.19
N PRO A 113 9.60 -10.53 9.34
CA PRO A 113 10.19 -9.88 10.52
C PRO A 113 11.54 -9.21 10.24
N SER A 114 12.32 -9.70 9.27
CA SER A 114 13.57 -9.04 8.85
C SER A 114 13.34 -7.66 8.20
N CYS A 115 12.21 -7.45 7.53
CA CYS A 115 11.83 -6.17 6.91
C CYS A 115 11.57 -5.08 7.95
N LEU A 116 11.22 -5.46 9.18
CA LEU A 116 10.81 -4.55 10.26
C LEU A 116 11.97 -4.19 11.21
N ARG A 117 13.11 -4.87 11.09
CA ARG A 117 14.35 -4.59 11.85
C ARG A 117 15.13 -3.41 11.25
N PHE A 118 16.16 -2.95 11.96
CA PHE A 118 17.09 -1.87 11.57
C PHE A 118 16.41 -0.63 10.97
N ASN A 119 16.15 -0.62 9.67
CA ASN A 119 15.44 0.45 8.94
C ASN A 119 13.97 0.10 8.64
N GLY A 120 13.28 -0.53 9.59
CA GLY A 120 11.95 -1.11 9.36
C GLY A 120 10.90 -0.10 8.92
N ARG A 121 10.92 1.10 9.51
CA ARG A 121 10.01 2.18 9.11
C ARG A 121 10.21 2.57 7.64
N GLY A 122 11.46 2.67 7.18
CA GLY A 122 11.80 2.99 5.80
C GLY A 122 11.32 1.91 4.82
N THR A 123 11.52 0.64 5.17
CA THR A 123 11.01 -0.50 4.38
C THR A 123 9.48 -0.51 4.31
N VAL A 124 8.79 -0.23 5.42
CA VAL A 124 7.32 -0.13 5.41
C VAL A 124 6.87 1.00 4.48
N ILE A 125 7.49 2.19 4.57
CA ILE A 125 7.18 3.31 3.67
C ILE A 125 7.42 2.92 2.20
N HIS A 126 8.50 2.18 1.92
CA HIS A 126 8.82 1.70 0.58
C HIS A 126 7.68 0.86 0.00
N GLU A 127 7.24 -0.16 0.73
CA GLU A 127 6.14 -1.02 0.29
C GLU A 127 4.81 -0.25 0.22
N LEU A 128 4.56 0.68 1.15
CA LEU A 128 3.35 1.50 1.09
C LEU A 128 3.34 2.45 -0.13
N MET A 129 4.50 2.91 -0.61
CA MET A 129 4.60 3.68 -1.85
C MET A 129 4.18 2.84 -3.07
N HIS A 130 4.54 1.55 -3.10
CA HIS A 130 4.02 0.62 -4.09
C HIS A 130 2.50 0.45 -3.99
N ILE A 131 1.97 0.27 -2.77
CA ILE A 131 0.52 0.15 -2.54
C ILE A 131 -0.27 1.35 -3.08
N ILE A 132 0.28 2.57 -3.02
CA ILE A 132 -0.39 3.76 -3.56
C ILE A 132 -0.08 4.02 -5.04
N GLY A 133 0.67 3.15 -5.71
CA GLY A 133 0.81 3.13 -7.17
C GLY A 133 2.18 3.53 -7.74
N PHE A 134 3.21 3.68 -6.90
CA PHE A 134 4.55 3.98 -7.39
C PHE A 134 5.31 2.72 -7.79
N TYR A 135 6.17 2.86 -8.79
CA TYR A 135 7.17 1.89 -9.21
C TYR A 135 8.54 2.34 -8.72
N HIS A 136 9.53 1.45 -8.78
CA HIS A 136 10.91 1.85 -8.50
C HIS A 136 11.36 2.90 -9.50
N GLU A 137 12.09 3.93 -9.04
CA GLU A 137 12.51 5.05 -9.90
C GLU A 137 13.24 4.62 -11.16
N HIS A 138 14.11 3.61 -11.05
CA HIS A 138 14.91 3.11 -12.17
C HIS A 138 14.08 2.48 -13.29
N GLN A 139 12.77 2.27 -13.09
CA GLN A 139 11.83 1.76 -14.09
C GLN A 139 11.13 2.88 -14.89
N ARG A 140 11.51 4.15 -14.66
CA ARG A 140 11.01 5.28 -15.44
C ARG A 140 11.55 5.20 -16.87
N TYR A 141 10.65 5.15 -17.85
CA TYR A 141 11.01 5.30 -19.27
C TYR A 141 11.42 6.75 -19.54
N PHE A 142 12.44 6.92 -20.40
CA PHE A 142 12.74 8.21 -21.05
C PHE A 142 11.88 8.36 -22.30
#